data_AF-U2IHK2-F1
#
_entry.id   AF-U2IHK2-F1
#
_cell.length_a   1.000
_cell.length_b   1.000
_cell.length_c   1.000
_cell.angle_alpha   90.00
_cell.angle_beta   90.00
_cell.angle_gamma   90.00
#
_symmetry.space_group_name_H-M   'P 1'
#
loop_
_entity.id
_entity.type
_entity.pdbx_description
1 polymer ?
#
loop_
_entity_poly.entity_id
_entity_poly.type
_entity_poly.pdbx_seq_one_letter_code
_entity_poly.pdbx_strand_id
1 'polypeptide(L)'
;MPQELDQLYQPLCRDSFILQELHDEFRNPTERLFPMEQRMAHKTWILEFTWREKADSLITVWYVREADTLRKLRHFRFSEHDEF
;
A
#
# COMPACT_ATOMS: atom_id res chain seq x y z
N MET A 1 5.10 -21.76 12.91
CA MET A 1 3.66 -21.54 12.68
C MET A 1 3.48 -20.23 11.92
N PRO A 2 3.14 -20.24 10.63
CA PRO A 2 2.80 -19.01 9.88
C PRO A 2 1.66 -18.22 10.56
N GLN A 3 0.71 -18.94 11.18
CA GLN A 3 -0.50 -18.41 11.79
C GLN A 3 -0.26 -17.51 13.02
N GLU A 4 0.80 -17.72 13.80
CA GLU A 4 1.12 -16.87 14.96
C GLU A 4 1.71 -15.53 14.51
N LEU A 5 2.51 -15.54 13.44
CA LEU A 5 2.99 -14.30 12.81
C LEU A 5 1.84 -13.52 12.18
N ASP A 6 0.89 -14.20 11.53
CA ASP A 6 -0.31 -13.57 10.98
C ASP A 6 -1.21 -12.91 12.05
N GLN A 7 -1.13 -13.37 13.31
CA GLN A 7 -1.82 -12.72 14.44
C GLN A 7 -1.05 -11.50 14.95
N LEU A 8 0.28 -11.56 14.99
CA LEU A 8 1.13 -10.48 15.50
C LEU A 8 1.30 -9.32 14.50
N TYR A 9 1.25 -9.62 13.20
CA TYR A 9 1.47 -8.64 12.11
C TYR A 9 0.18 -8.37 11.34
N GLN A 10 -0.97 -8.44 12.01
CA GLN A 10 -2.24 -8.16 11.39
C GLN A 10 -2.34 -6.66 11.05
N PRO A 11 -2.63 -6.29 9.79
CA PRO A 11 -2.77 -4.91 9.40
C PRO A 11 -3.99 -4.28 10.07
N LEU A 12 -3.85 -3.02 10.47
CA LEU A 12 -4.96 -2.19 10.95
C LEU A 12 -5.96 -1.88 9.84
N CYS A 13 -5.44 -1.66 8.63
CA CYS A 13 -6.24 -1.43 7.44
C CYS A 13 -5.72 -2.29 6.30
N ARG A 14 -6.65 -2.89 5.55
CA ARG A 14 -6.38 -3.60 4.31
C ARG A 14 -7.35 -3.07 3.27
N ASP A 15 -6.82 -2.44 2.24
CA ASP A 15 -7.58 -1.90 1.12
C ASP A 15 -6.96 -2.34 -0.21
N SER A 16 -7.64 -2.05 -1.30
CA SER A 16 -7.12 -2.23 -2.64
C SER A 16 -7.75 -1.24 -3.60
N PHE A 17 -6.98 -0.81 -4.59
CA PHE A 17 -7.48 0.05 -5.65
C PHE A 17 -6.95 -0.38 -7.01
N ILE A 18 -7.69 -0.02 -8.05
CA ILE A 18 -7.24 -0.21 -9.43
C ILE A 18 -6.31 0.96 -9.77
N LEU A 19 -5.14 0.63 -10.32
CA LEU A 19 -4.17 1.58 -10.85
C LEU A 19 -4.85 2.49 -11.90
N GLN A 20 -4.80 3.80 -11.68
CA GLN A 20 -5.28 4.83 -12.60
C GLN A 20 -4.53 6.15 -12.35
N GLU A 21 -4.94 7.27 -12.94
CA GLU A 21 -4.23 8.57 -12.85
C GLU A 21 -4.85 9.56 -11.86
N LEU A 22 -5.98 9.21 -11.22
CA LEU A 22 -6.86 10.17 -10.55
C LEU A 22 -7.04 9.95 -9.04
N HIS A 23 -6.16 9.19 -8.38
CA HIS A 23 -6.29 9.01 -6.94
C HIS A 23 -5.71 10.20 -6.15
N ASP A 24 -5.88 10.18 -4.83
CA ASP A 24 -5.45 11.25 -3.91
C ASP A 24 -3.92 11.45 -3.85
N GLU A 25 -3.47 12.43 -3.06
CA GLU A 25 -2.07 12.78 -2.89
C GLU A 25 -1.21 11.63 -2.32
N PHE A 26 -1.82 10.67 -1.59
CA PHE A 26 -1.11 9.53 -1.01
C PHE A 26 -0.87 8.41 -2.03
N ARG A 27 -1.84 8.18 -2.92
CA ARG A 27 -1.80 7.12 -3.93
C ARG A 27 -1.08 7.53 -5.20
N ASN A 28 -1.18 8.80 -5.60
CA ASN A 28 -0.55 9.37 -6.80
C ASN A 28 0.94 8.98 -6.99
N PRO A 29 1.81 9.07 -5.97
CA PRO A 29 3.22 8.72 -6.17
C PRO A 29 3.45 7.23 -6.40
N THR A 30 2.60 6.35 -5.88
CA THR A 30 2.65 4.90 -6.13
C THR A 30 2.26 4.61 -7.58
N GLU A 31 1.29 5.33 -8.12
CA GLU A 31 0.79 5.15 -9.48
C GLU A 31 1.80 5.59 -10.53
N ARG A 32 2.52 6.69 -10.25
CA ARG A 32 3.58 7.22 -11.13
C ARG A 32 4.77 6.27 -11.29
N LEU A 33 4.86 5.19 -10.52
CA LEU A 33 5.82 4.10 -10.76
C LEU A 33 5.49 3.29 -12.03
N PHE A 34 4.29 3.44 -12.56
CA PHE A 34 3.80 2.72 -13.73
C PHE A 34 3.70 3.65 -14.95
N PRO A 35 3.98 3.14 -16.17
CA PRO A 35 3.82 3.91 -17.39
C PRO A 35 2.34 4.27 -17.62
N MET A 36 2.11 5.37 -18.33
CA MET A 36 0.75 5.89 -18.62
C MET A 36 -0.17 4.81 -19.18
N GLU A 37 0.30 4.02 -20.14
CA GLU A 37 -0.48 2.95 -20.78
C GLU A 37 -1.02 1.94 -19.76
N GLN A 38 -0.23 1.58 -18.75
CA GLN A 38 -0.66 0.66 -17.70
C GLN A 38 -1.67 1.31 -16.76
N ARG A 39 -1.52 2.62 -16.47
CA ARG A 39 -2.51 3.38 -15.68
C ARG A 39 -3.85 3.52 -16.40
N MET A 40 -3.83 3.71 -17.71
CA MET A 40 -5.03 3.81 -18.54
C MET A 40 -5.68 2.44 -18.84
N ALA A 41 -4.94 1.35 -18.68
CA ALA A 41 -5.47 0.00 -18.92
C ALA A 41 -6.46 -0.44 -17.84
N HIS A 42 -6.41 0.14 -16.62
CA HIS A 42 -7.29 -0.19 -15.49
C HIS A 42 -7.38 -1.69 -15.15
N LYS A 43 -6.27 -2.42 -15.35
CA LYS A 43 -6.19 -3.88 -15.15
C LYS A 43 -5.33 -4.29 -13.95
N THR A 44 -4.55 -3.36 -13.41
CA THR A 44 -3.61 -3.64 -12.33
C THR A 44 -4.24 -3.30 -10.99
N TRP A 45 -4.34 -4.29 -10.10
CA TRP A 45 -4.77 -4.08 -8.72
C TRP A 45 -3.57 -3.78 -7.83
N ILE A 46 -3.66 -2.71 -7.07
CA ILE A 46 -2.72 -2.34 -6.03
C ILE A 46 -3.33 -2.71 -4.69
N LEU A 47 -2.58 -3.46 -3.89
CA LEU A 47 -2.94 -3.80 -2.53
C LEU A 47 -2.31 -2.79 -1.58
N GLU A 48 -3.08 -2.29 -0.63
CA GLU A 48 -2.67 -1.31 0.37
C GLU A 48 -2.87 -1.91 1.76
N PHE A 49 -1.84 -1.84 2.59
CA PHE A 49 -1.88 -2.36 3.94
C PHE A 49 -1.26 -1.35 4.89
N THR A 50 -1.94 -1.06 5.99
CA THR A 50 -1.47 -0.17 7.04
C THR A 50 -1.27 -0.95 8.34
N TRP A 51 -0.11 -0.80 8.95
CA TRP A 51 0.21 -1.36 10.27
C TRP A 51 0.58 -0.25 11.24
N ARG A 52 0.43 -0.56 12.53
CA ARG A 52 1.04 0.21 13.60
C ARG A 52 2.51 -0.20 13.72
N GLU A 53 3.43 0.72 13.46
CA GLU A 53 4.87 0.47 13.61
C GLU A 53 5.29 0.74 15.07
N LYS A 54 4.75 1.79 15.69
CA LYS A 54 4.93 2.15 17.11
C LYS A 54 3.62 2.70 17.70
N ALA A 55 3.63 3.02 18.99
CA ALA A 55 2.45 3.55 19.69
C ALA A 55 1.81 4.77 18.97
N ASP A 56 2.62 5.58 18.29
CA ASP A 56 2.27 6.85 17.65
C ASP A 56 2.56 6.87 16.14
N SER A 57 3.00 5.77 15.54
CA SER A 57 3.42 5.76 14.14
C SER A 57 2.76 4.64 13.34
N LEU A 58 2.35 5.00 12.13
CA LEU A 58 1.72 4.11 11.17
C LEU A 58 2.61 3.96 9.94
N ILE A 59 2.57 2.78 9.34
CA ILE A 59 3.22 2.48 8.07
C ILE A 59 2.20 1.91 7.09
N THR A 60 2.04 2.58 5.96
CA THR A 60 1.28 2.07 4.82
C THR A 60 2.24 1.52 3.78
N VAL A 61 1.99 0.32 3.29
CA VAL A 61 2.79 -0.34 2.25
C VAL A 61 1.89 -0.75 1.10
N TRP A 62 2.32 -0.43 -0.12
CA TRP A 62 1.62 -0.79 -1.35
C TRP A 62 2.34 -1.93 -2.05
N TYR A 63 1.57 -2.90 -2.54
CA TYR A 63 2.04 -4.04 -3.29
C TYR A 63 1.29 -4.18 -4.61
N VAL A 64 1.97 -4.71 -5.61
CA VAL A 64 1.32 -5.27 -6.80
C VAL A 64 1.46 -6.78 -6.76
N ARG A 65 0.42 -7.49 -7.19
CA ARG A 65 0.49 -8.93 -7.34
C ARG A 65 1.20 -9.27 -8.65
N GLU A 66 2.24 -10.08 -8.56
CA GLU A 66 2.99 -10.63 -9.69
C GLU A 66 2.95 -12.16 -9.59
N ALA A 67 2.07 -12.76 -10.40
CA ALA A 67 1.72 -14.17 -10.31
C ALA A 67 1.30 -14.59 -8.88
N ASP A 68 2.14 -15.39 -8.23
CA ASP A 68 1.93 -15.91 -6.87
C ASP A 68 2.69 -15.12 -5.80
N THR A 69 3.31 -14.00 -6.18
CA THR A 69 4.09 -13.16 -5.28
C THR A 69 3.50 -11.75 -5.15
N LEU A 70 3.83 -11.08 -4.06
CA LEU A 70 3.56 -9.65 -3.88
C LEU A 70 4.87 -8.89 -4.02
N ARG A 71 4.96 -8.02 -5.03
CA ARG A 71 6.09 -7.09 -5.16
C ARG A 71 5.75 -5.80 -4.44
N LYS A 72 6.59 -5.42 -3.48
CA LYS A 72 6.50 -4.13 -2.79
C LYS A 72 6.78 -3.00 -3.79
N LEU A 73 5.88 -2.02 -3.85
CA LEU A 73 6.02 -0.83 -4.68
C LEU A 73 6.62 0.32 -3.87
N ARG A 74 5.97 0.66 -2.76
CA ARG A 74 6.31 1.81 -1.93
C ARG A 74 5.87 1.56 -0.50
N HIS A 75 6.43 2.34 0.41
CA HIS A 75 5.87 2.50 1.75
C HIS A 75 5.88 3.98 2.14
N PHE A 76 4.97 4.34 3.03
CA PHE A 76 4.89 5.66 3.62
C PHE A 76 4.73 5.48 5.12
N ARG A 77 5.51 6.24 5.88
CA ARG A 77 5.43 6.30 7.35
C ARG A 77 4.88 7.66 7.72
N PHE A 78 3.95 7.68 8.66
CA PHE A 78 3.45 8.91 9.24
C PHE A 78 3.34 8.78 10.75
N SER A 79 3.70 9.84 11.46
CA SER A 79 3.50 9.97 12.89
C SER A 79 2.12 10.59 13.14
N GLU A 80 1.36 10.06 14.08
CA GLU A 80 0.11 10.66 14.56
C GLU A 80 0.37 12.01 15.27
N HIS A 81 1.64 12.34 15.55
CA HIS A 81 2.08 13.60 16.16
C HIS A 81 2.69 14.61 15.18
N ASP A 82 2.77 14.30 13.88
CA ASP A 82 3.13 15.31 12.88
C ASP A 82 1.92 16.21 12.64
N GLU A 83 1.78 17.28 13.43
CA GLU A 83 0.85 18.38 13.15
C GLU A 83 1.22 19.04 11.81
N PHE A 84 0.27 19.09 10.87
CA PHE A 84 0.38 19.81 9.60
C PHE A 84 0.20 21.32 9.77
#